data_AF-W8C0T3-F1
#
_entry.id   AF-W8C0T3-F1
#
_cell.length_a   1.000
_cell.length_b   1.000
_cell.length_c   1.000
_cell.angle_alpha   90.00
_cell.angle_beta   90.00
_cell.angle_gamma   90.00
#
_symmetry.space_group_name_H-M   'P 1'
#
loop_
_entity.id
_entity.type
_entity.pdbx_description
1 polymer ?
#
loop_
_entity_poly.entity_id
_entity_poly.type
_entity_poly.pdbx_seq_one_letter_code
_entity_poly.pdbx_strand_id
1 'polypeptide(L)'
;MDNPIYQLPEIEVEIYNWEMQPWSTCDALCHGSSHRMPVCVSTTKALKVAPQLCDELAKPPTEYRQCNTDCVLSLNVANISECSASCGMLGTREKTYYCIQTFPHISRSNIVDLSYCLSKFEFSPHESCREGCWDYTEWSPCSKSCGTGTQTRGVACILNGTRVADSFCDQRKRESFRDTLKACKTDPCYSYDDNLVTARSFANYWVADDWGECNDNCEKNRTVTCRNPLGYGCPMERRPLTKRKCCNIKYVSNWSNCSVECGNGVRQKEIHCARVYKPEIKGAPRRRVIIDAYHCRHLRKPTPKRMHKPCKISCKWSTSDWTQCPADCHEEYQSRSVYCESVLGNPIAYRYCDPLKKPTTKKICNNCVRKESKIVTPCNCEGFRRRRTICHDSTGRRIACPTKERLIKEKCPPPPRECMPKSCEDLRRLHRYYQDREYTIYVRSRARKVYCHNMSTAPTEYISVNHLENYSIYYDYKTTDPDKCPPVSRMHEFRDNSTSSGRTHFRKLRIRLPDLRVIENDFTFAEILGNPQLYGSAGDCYNRNKECPQGDFSINLENTGFRIRTGTRWDTFGHSVVMKVSNPFDTSTASRRAFCGGYCGRCQISSTGLYLDV
;
A
#
# COMPACT_ATOMS: atom_id res chain seq x y z
N MET A 1 60.21 18.32 -10.42
CA MET A 1 59.88 16.91 -10.09
C MET A 1 59.00 17.00 -8.87
N ASP A 2 57.71 17.17 -9.08
CA ASP A 2 56.83 17.76 -8.09
C ASP A 2 55.88 16.67 -7.60
N ASN A 3 56.17 16.13 -6.41
CA ASN A 3 55.40 15.04 -5.83
C ASN A 3 53.98 15.53 -5.49
N PRO A 4 52.91 14.86 -5.96
CA PRO A 4 51.57 15.13 -5.50
C PRO A 4 51.46 14.74 -4.02
N ILE A 5 51.09 15.70 -3.17
CA ILE A 5 50.70 15.39 -1.78
C ILE A 5 49.33 14.70 -1.85
N TYR A 6 49.32 13.39 -1.65
CA TYR A 6 48.08 12.64 -1.47
C TYR A 6 47.44 13.04 -0.14
N GLN A 7 46.39 13.85 -0.22
CA GLN A 7 45.46 14.01 0.91
C GLN A 7 44.73 12.68 1.11
N LEU A 8 45.03 12.00 2.21
CA LEU A 8 44.22 10.89 2.70
C LEU A 8 42.82 11.43 3.04
N PRO A 9 41.74 10.71 2.71
CA PRO A 9 40.39 11.10 3.13
C PRO A 9 40.28 11.02 4.65
N GLU A 10 39.60 11.98 5.26
CA GLU A 10 39.25 11.92 6.68
C GLU A 10 38.35 10.70 6.92
N ILE A 11 38.85 9.76 7.73
CA ILE A 11 38.07 8.60 8.16
C ILE A 11 37.18 9.08 9.32
N GLU A 12 35.91 9.37 9.02
CA GLU A 12 34.89 9.61 10.06
C GLU A 12 34.78 8.36 10.96
N VAL A 13 35.38 8.43 12.15
CA VAL A 13 35.31 7.34 13.13
C VAL A 13 33.88 7.29 13.69
N GLU A 14 33.16 6.21 13.39
CA GLU A 14 31.84 5.97 13.98
C GLU A 14 31.99 5.62 15.47
N ILE A 15 31.78 6.61 16.32
CA ILE A 15 31.73 6.46 17.78
C ILE A 15 30.32 6.01 18.18
N TYR A 16 30.24 4.98 19.02
CA TYR A 16 28.99 4.45 19.55
C TYR A 16 28.89 4.68 21.07
N ASN A 17 27.69 4.96 21.56
CA ASN A 17 27.42 5.19 22.99
C ASN A 17 26.08 4.58 23.42
N TRP A 18 25.93 4.33 24.72
CA TRP A 18 24.64 3.95 25.30
C TRP A 18 23.79 5.19 25.56
N GLU A 19 22.60 5.25 24.99
CA GLU A 19 21.58 6.24 25.32
C GLU A 19 20.39 5.57 26.01
N MET A 20 19.90 6.18 27.09
CA MET A 20 18.70 5.71 27.78
C MET A 20 17.46 5.96 26.93
N GLN A 21 16.66 4.92 26.69
CA GLN A 21 15.41 5.06 25.97
C GLN A 21 14.41 5.96 26.75
N PRO A 22 13.39 6.51 26.07
CA PRO A 22 12.20 7.01 26.74
C PRO A 22 11.60 5.94 27.67
N TRP A 23 10.88 6.37 28.71
CA TRP A 23 10.26 5.45 29.67
C TRP A 23 9.25 4.53 28.97
N SER A 24 9.06 3.33 29.52
CA SER A 24 7.90 2.51 29.17
C SER A 24 6.61 3.23 29.57
N THR A 25 5.50 2.79 28.98
CA THR A 25 4.17 2.99 29.58
C THR A 25 4.13 2.36 30.98
N CYS A 26 3.22 2.81 31.84
CA CYS A 26 3.00 2.12 33.11
C CYS A 26 2.48 0.69 32.88
N ASP A 27 2.97 -0.28 33.65
CA ASP A 27 2.55 -1.68 33.55
C ASP A 27 1.16 -1.97 34.16
N ALA A 28 0.70 -1.12 35.07
CA ALA A 28 -0.55 -1.28 35.81
C ALA A 28 -1.33 0.03 35.96
N LEU A 29 -2.65 -0.12 36.08
CA LEU A 29 -3.60 0.99 36.15
C LEU A 29 -3.53 1.81 37.46
N CYS A 30 -2.99 1.23 38.54
CA CYS A 30 -2.59 1.92 39.78
C CYS A 30 -1.39 1.23 40.43
N HIS A 31 -0.52 1.99 41.10
CA HIS A 31 0.73 1.54 41.72
C HIS A 31 1.53 0.60 40.79
N GLY A 32 1.76 1.06 39.56
CA GLY A 32 2.54 0.32 38.58
C GLY A 32 4.02 0.71 38.59
N SER A 33 4.81 0.00 37.79
CA SER A 33 6.16 0.39 37.42
C SER A 33 6.21 0.84 35.95
N SER A 34 7.16 1.73 35.66
CA SER A 34 7.64 1.96 34.30
C SER A 34 9.16 1.92 34.32
N HIS A 35 9.75 1.39 33.24
CA HIS A 35 11.18 1.13 33.15
C HIS A 35 11.79 1.84 31.95
N ARG A 36 13.10 2.10 31.98
CA ARG A 36 13.87 2.49 30.80
C ARG A 36 15.20 1.75 30.75
N MET A 37 15.52 1.24 29.58
CA MET A 37 16.74 0.50 29.29
C MET A 37 17.66 1.33 28.40
N PRO A 38 18.99 1.13 28.46
CA PRO A 38 19.91 1.72 27.48
C PRO A 38 19.81 1.02 26.13
N VAL A 39 20.11 1.75 25.06
CA VAL A 39 20.35 1.21 23.72
C VAL A 39 21.63 1.77 23.14
N CYS A 40 22.38 0.92 22.45
CA CYS A 40 23.55 1.36 21.71
C CYS A 40 23.11 2.19 20.49
N VAL A 41 23.67 3.39 20.34
CA VAL A 41 23.44 4.27 19.19
C VAL A 41 24.77 4.70 18.56
N SER A 42 24.74 5.03 17.27
CA SER A 42 25.83 5.72 16.58
C SER A 42 25.71 7.22 16.81
N THR A 43 26.73 7.86 17.39
CA THR A 43 26.76 9.31 17.64
C THR A 43 26.74 10.13 16.35
N THR A 44 27.41 9.62 15.30
CA THR A 44 27.52 10.30 13.99
C THR A 44 26.23 10.21 13.16
N LYS A 45 25.42 9.16 13.34
CA LYS A 45 24.19 8.93 12.57
C LYS A 45 22.89 9.10 13.37
N ALA A 46 22.96 9.20 14.70
CA ALA A 46 21.82 9.21 15.62
C ALA A 46 20.85 8.03 15.40
N LEU A 47 21.39 6.85 15.09
CA LEU A 47 20.64 5.61 14.84
C LEU A 47 20.90 4.58 15.94
N LYS A 48 19.84 3.87 16.39
CA LYS A 48 19.99 2.65 17.19
C LYS A 48 20.69 1.58 16.37
N VAL A 49 21.77 1.03 16.92
CA VAL A 49 22.57 -0.03 16.30
C VAL A 49 22.53 -1.31 17.16
N ALA A 50 23.31 -2.32 16.79
CA ALA A 50 23.38 -3.57 17.53
C ALA A 50 24.16 -3.39 18.87
N PRO A 51 23.74 -4.01 19.98
CA PRO A 51 24.32 -3.78 21.31
C PRO A 51 25.85 -3.91 21.37
N GLN A 52 26.41 -4.90 20.68
CA GLN A 52 27.82 -5.24 20.67
C GLN A 52 28.76 -4.23 19.96
N LEU A 53 28.23 -3.10 19.49
CA LEU A 53 29.03 -1.98 18.99
C LEU A 53 29.35 -0.94 20.07
N CYS A 54 28.70 -1.02 21.24
CA CYS A 54 29.01 -0.22 22.41
C CYS A 54 29.76 -1.05 23.45
N ASP A 55 30.58 -0.39 24.27
CA ASP A 55 31.26 -1.04 25.40
C ASP A 55 30.25 -1.51 26.45
N GLU A 56 30.14 -2.82 26.64
CA GLU A 56 29.25 -3.45 27.62
C GLU A 56 29.64 -3.10 29.08
N LEU A 57 30.89 -2.69 29.35
CA LEU A 57 31.32 -2.18 30.67
C LEU A 57 30.77 -0.77 30.95
N ALA A 58 30.54 0.03 29.91
CA ALA A 58 29.98 1.38 30.00
C ALA A 58 28.44 1.40 29.97
N LYS A 59 27.79 0.24 30.12
CA LYS A 59 26.34 0.06 29.97
C LYS A 59 25.57 0.45 31.23
N PRO A 60 24.63 1.42 31.16
CA PRO A 60 23.76 1.75 32.29
C PRO A 60 22.89 0.56 32.73
N PRO A 61 22.52 0.45 34.02
CA PRO A 61 21.47 -0.45 34.45
C PRO A 61 20.10 -0.02 33.88
N THR A 62 19.16 -0.96 33.79
CA THR A 62 17.75 -0.62 33.57
C THR A 62 17.22 0.15 34.78
N GLU A 63 16.71 1.37 34.56
CA GLU A 63 16.07 2.17 35.59
C GLU A 63 14.58 1.83 35.70
N TYR A 64 14.02 1.97 36.91
CA TYR A 64 12.61 1.78 37.22
C TYR A 64 12.07 2.98 38.01
N ARG A 65 10.86 3.45 37.69
CA ARG A 65 10.09 4.44 38.46
C ARG A 65 8.68 3.91 38.74
N GLN A 66 8.10 4.29 39.88
CA GLN A 66 6.68 4.05 40.13
C GLN A 66 5.82 4.99 39.27
N CYS A 67 4.61 4.55 38.92
CA CYS A 67 3.63 5.31 38.14
C CYS A 67 2.19 4.98 38.58
N ASN A 68 1.25 5.87 38.24
CA ASN A 68 -0.17 5.78 38.64
C ASN A 68 -0.33 5.59 40.17
N THR A 69 0.45 6.35 40.95
CA THR A 69 0.48 6.32 42.43
C THR A 69 -0.61 7.17 43.08
N ASP A 70 -1.38 7.91 42.28
CA ASP A 70 -2.51 8.75 42.67
C ASP A 70 -3.82 7.96 42.90
N CYS A 71 -3.80 6.64 42.67
CA CYS A 71 -4.95 5.76 42.80
C CYS A 71 -4.66 4.40 43.42
N VAL A 72 -5.73 3.77 43.89
CA VAL A 72 -5.75 2.44 44.53
C VAL A 72 -6.81 1.59 43.83
N LEU A 73 -6.51 0.33 43.51
CA LEU A 73 -7.52 -0.63 43.04
C LEU A 73 -8.17 -1.35 44.24
N SER A 74 -9.44 -1.74 44.12
CA SER A 74 -10.09 -2.67 45.05
C SER A 74 -11.07 -3.60 44.32
N LEU A 75 -11.00 -4.89 44.66
CA LEU A 75 -11.85 -5.95 44.12
C LEU A 75 -13.08 -6.11 45.02
N ASN A 76 -14.28 -5.87 44.49
CA ASN A 76 -15.53 -5.89 45.26
C ASN A 76 -16.53 -6.88 44.66
N VAL A 77 -17.33 -7.54 45.51
CA VAL A 77 -18.35 -8.51 45.06
C VAL A 77 -19.54 -7.76 44.46
N ALA A 78 -19.88 -8.04 43.20
CA ALA A 78 -21.00 -7.44 42.48
C ALA A 78 -22.33 -8.11 42.85
N ASN A 79 -22.36 -9.44 42.75
CA ASN A 79 -23.51 -10.28 43.06
C ASN A 79 -23.04 -11.70 43.44
N ILE A 80 -23.83 -12.40 44.25
CA ILE A 80 -23.61 -13.79 44.65
C ILE A 80 -24.78 -14.62 44.14
N SER A 81 -24.53 -15.72 43.44
CA SER A 81 -25.60 -16.60 42.96
C SER A 81 -26.30 -17.32 44.12
N GLU A 82 -27.48 -17.87 43.86
CA GLU A 82 -28.00 -18.95 44.69
C GLU A 82 -27.09 -20.19 44.61
N CYS A 83 -27.17 -21.07 45.59
CA CYS A 83 -26.35 -22.28 45.63
C CYS A 83 -26.70 -23.27 44.51
N SER A 84 -25.69 -23.89 43.88
CA SER A 84 -25.86 -24.90 42.83
C SER A 84 -26.44 -26.23 43.33
N ALA A 85 -26.34 -26.50 44.63
CA ALA A 85 -27.14 -27.53 45.30
C ALA A 85 -28.37 -26.90 45.97
N SER A 86 -29.47 -27.63 46.00
CA SER A 86 -30.64 -27.26 46.80
C SER A 86 -30.28 -27.07 48.29
N CYS A 87 -29.28 -27.80 48.78
CA CYS A 87 -28.78 -27.74 50.15
C CYS A 87 -27.44 -28.49 50.31
N GLY A 88 -26.83 -28.40 51.49
CA GLY A 88 -25.65 -29.17 51.89
C GLY A 88 -24.32 -28.54 51.47
N MET A 89 -23.22 -29.16 51.93
CA MET A 89 -21.84 -28.69 51.69
C MET A 89 -21.27 -29.06 50.31
N LEU A 90 -22.01 -29.81 49.49
CA LEU A 90 -21.61 -30.21 48.13
C LEU A 90 -21.93 -29.13 47.08
N GLY A 91 -22.74 -28.13 47.44
CA GLY A 91 -23.07 -27.01 46.55
C GLY A 91 -21.98 -25.94 46.53
N THR A 92 -21.92 -25.24 45.40
CA THR A 92 -21.10 -24.06 45.16
C THR A 92 -21.98 -22.89 44.74
N ARG A 93 -21.57 -21.66 45.06
CA ARG A 93 -22.19 -20.44 44.54
C ARG A 93 -21.17 -19.55 43.86
N GLU A 94 -21.58 -18.96 42.74
CA GLU A 94 -20.75 -18.06 41.95
C GLU A 94 -20.71 -16.67 42.60
N LYS A 95 -19.51 -16.12 42.73
CA LYS A 95 -19.28 -14.72 43.11
C LYS A 95 -18.84 -13.96 41.86
N THR A 96 -19.70 -13.06 41.41
CA THR A 96 -19.32 -12.06 40.39
C THR A 96 -18.68 -10.86 41.07
N TYR A 97 -17.74 -10.21 40.40
CA TYR A 97 -16.92 -9.13 40.97
C TYR A 97 -16.84 -7.92 40.04
N TYR A 98 -16.55 -6.77 40.62
CA TYR A 98 -16.22 -5.54 39.90
C TYR A 98 -14.93 -4.94 40.48
N CYS A 99 -14.07 -4.44 39.58
CA CYS A 99 -12.84 -3.75 39.96
C CYS A 99 -13.13 -2.25 40.09
N ILE A 100 -12.80 -1.67 41.25
CA ILE A 100 -12.91 -0.22 41.47
C ILE A 100 -11.51 0.39 41.44
N GLN A 101 -11.34 1.48 40.69
CA GLN A 101 -10.18 2.37 40.75
C GLN A 101 -10.55 3.63 41.55
N THR A 102 -10.00 3.77 42.74
CA THR A 102 -10.29 4.88 43.67
C THR A 102 -9.15 5.90 43.69
N PHE A 103 -9.50 7.19 43.74
CA PHE A 103 -8.56 8.32 43.80
C PHE A 103 -8.74 9.05 45.14
N PRO A 104 -7.93 8.75 46.17
CA PRO A 104 -8.16 9.25 47.53
C PRO A 104 -8.14 10.78 47.64
N HIS A 105 -7.22 11.44 46.91
CA HIS A 105 -7.04 12.90 46.97
C HIS A 105 -8.22 13.73 46.45
N ILE A 106 -9.21 13.11 45.81
CA ILE A 106 -10.37 13.77 45.18
C ILE A 106 -11.71 13.08 45.50
N SER A 107 -11.72 12.10 46.41
CA SER A 107 -12.91 11.34 46.83
C SER A 107 -13.73 10.78 45.66
N ARG A 108 -13.07 10.13 44.70
CA ARG A 108 -13.65 9.65 43.44
C ARG A 108 -13.38 8.16 43.23
N SER A 109 -14.30 7.43 42.59
CA SER A 109 -14.06 6.06 42.14
C SER A 109 -14.60 5.77 40.74
N ASN A 110 -13.89 4.93 39.98
CA ASN A 110 -14.29 4.40 38.66
C ASN A 110 -14.54 2.89 38.80
N ILE A 111 -15.59 2.33 38.19
CA ILE A 111 -15.59 0.89 37.86
C ILE A 111 -14.70 0.72 36.63
N VAL A 112 -13.70 -0.15 36.71
CA VAL A 112 -12.77 -0.46 35.62
C VAL A 112 -12.86 -1.94 35.25
N ASP A 113 -12.24 -2.36 34.15
CA ASP A 113 -12.28 -3.76 33.74
C ASP A 113 -11.70 -4.69 34.83
N LEU A 114 -12.28 -5.88 34.95
CA LEU A 114 -11.93 -6.83 36.02
C LEU A 114 -10.46 -7.28 35.93
N SER A 115 -9.88 -7.36 34.73
CA SER A 115 -8.49 -7.77 34.49
C SER A 115 -7.45 -6.95 35.27
N TYR A 116 -7.69 -5.65 35.49
CA TYR A 116 -6.79 -4.79 36.29
C TYR A 116 -6.73 -5.21 37.76
N CYS A 117 -7.81 -5.81 38.30
CA CYS A 117 -7.81 -6.39 39.64
C CYS A 117 -7.29 -7.84 39.64
N LEU A 118 -7.58 -8.65 38.60
CA LEU A 118 -7.13 -10.06 38.53
C LEU A 118 -5.59 -10.21 38.55
N SER A 119 -4.87 -9.19 38.13
CA SER A 119 -3.39 -9.14 38.19
C SER A 119 -2.82 -8.73 39.56
N LYS A 120 -3.66 -8.33 40.53
CA LYS A 120 -3.22 -7.83 41.85
C LYS A 120 -3.96 -8.42 43.06
N PHE A 121 -5.06 -9.14 42.88
CA PHE A 121 -5.86 -9.72 43.96
C PHE A 121 -6.16 -11.19 43.69
N GLU A 122 -6.21 -12.00 44.75
CA GLU A 122 -6.68 -13.38 44.66
C GLU A 122 -8.16 -13.42 44.24
N PHE A 123 -8.45 -14.18 43.20
CA PHE A 123 -9.78 -14.26 42.59
C PHE A 123 -10.41 -15.62 42.86
N SER A 124 -11.49 -15.63 43.67
CA SER A 124 -12.25 -16.82 44.01
C SER A 124 -13.69 -16.71 43.47
N PRO A 125 -13.94 -17.14 42.21
CA PRO A 125 -15.26 -17.02 41.60
C PRO A 125 -16.28 -18.00 42.17
N HIS A 126 -15.86 -19.00 42.96
CA HIS A 126 -16.74 -20.04 43.52
C HIS A 126 -16.50 -20.20 45.02
N GLU A 127 -17.58 -20.15 45.80
CA GLU A 127 -17.57 -20.42 47.24
C GLU A 127 -18.41 -21.65 47.57
N SER A 128 -17.97 -22.48 48.52
CA SER A 128 -18.75 -23.61 49.01
C SER A 128 -19.92 -23.18 49.89
N CYS A 129 -21.11 -23.71 49.62
CA CYS A 129 -22.31 -23.43 50.40
C CYS A 129 -22.24 -24.08 51.79
N ARG A 130 -22.99 -23.51 52.75
CA ARG A 130 -23.14 -24.02 54.11
C ARG A 130 -24.61 -24.03 54.56
N GLU A 131 -25.49 -24.40 53.64
CA GLU A 131 -26.94 -24.50 53.85
C GLU A 131 -27.34 -25.90 54.33
N GLY A 132 -28.34 -26.00 55.20
CA GLY A 132 -28.96 -27.27 55.62
C GLY A 132 -29.98 -27.79 54.60
N CYS A 133 -30.23 -29.10 54.62
CA CYS A 133 -31.19 -29.80 53.78
C CYS A 133 -32.54 -30.02 54.45
N TRP A 134 -33.63 -29.75 53.72
CA TRP A 134 -34.93 -30.34 54.05
C TRP A 134 -34.90 -31.82 53.66
N ASP A 135 -34.86 -32.68 54.67
CA ASP A 135 -35.03 -34.12 54.55
C ASP A 135 -36.52 -34.48 54.69
N TYR A 136 -36.98 -35.48 53.93
CA TYR A 136 -38.38 -35.86 53.84
C TYR A 136 -38.55 -37.37 53.96
N THR A 137 -39.55 -37.81 54.70
CA THR A 137 -39.84 -39.24 54.89
C THR A 137 -40.35 -39.89 53.61
N GLU A 138 -40.37 -41.23 53.60
CA GLU A 138 -41.01 -42.02 52.55
C GLU A 138 -42.50 -41.68 52.35
N TRP A 139 -42.96 -41.96 51.12
CA TRP A 139 -44.33 -41.69 50.68
C TRP A 139 -45.29 -42.84 51.02
N SER A 140 -46.52 -42.51 51.44
CA SER A 140 -47.61 -43.49 51.59
C SER A 140 -47.97 -44.18 50.25
N PRO A 141 -48.60 -45.37 50.24
CA PRO A 141 -49.05 -46.03 49.02
C PRO A 141 -50.02 -45.19 48.15
N CYS A 142 -49.96 -45.39 46.82
CA CYS A 142 -50.74 -44.68 45.80
C CYS A 142 -52.18 -45.20 45.68
N SER A 143 -53.16 -44.29 45.62
CA SER A 143 -54.59 -44.65 45.66
C SER A 143 -55.25 -45.13 44.35
N LYS A 144 -54.57 -45.18 43.19
CA LYS A 144 -55.14 -45.71 41.92
C LYS A 144 -54.15 -46.48 41.03
N SER A 145 -54.71 -47.32 40.13
CA SER A 145 -53.99 -48.31 39.32
C SER A 145 -53.73 -47.88 37.87
N CYS A 146 -54.61 -47.09 37.27
CA CYS A 146 -54.41 -46.27 36.07
C CYS A 146 -55.36 -45.06 36.15
N GLY A 147 -54.93 -43.89 35.66
CA GLY A 147 -55.58 -42.62 36.00
C GLY A 147 -55.38 -42.20 37.47
N THR A 148 -55.71 -40.94 37.76
CA THR A 148 -55.07 -40.16 38.83
C THR A 148 -55.49 -40.52 40.27
N GLY A 149 -54.56 -41.06 41.07
CA GLY A 149 -54.65 -41.27 42.54
C GLY A 149 -53.79 -40.30 43.37
N THR A 150 -53.54 -40.58 44.66
CA THR A 150 -52.84 -39.72 45.66
C THR A 150 -52.00 -40.45 46.75
N GLN A 151 -51.06 -39.75 47.43
CA GLN A 151 -50.04 -40.20 48.43
C GLN A 151 -49.61 -39.07 49.43
N THR A 152 -48.99 -39.35 50.60
CA THR A 152 -48.47 -38.35 51.62
C THR A 152 -47.08 -38.62 52.25
N ARG A 153 -46.41 -37.60 52.86
CA ARG A 153 -45.11 -37.71 53.61
C ARG A 153 -44.84 -36.57 54.65
N GLY A 154 -43.74 -36.62 55.42
CA GLY A 154 -43.30 -35.59 56.41
C GLY A 154 -41.89 -34.99 56.17
N VAL A 155 -41.41 -34.03 57.00
CA VAL A 155 -40.20 -33.19 56.75
C VAL A 155 -39.41 -32.74 58.01
N ALA A 156 -38.07 -32.56 57.90
CA ALA A 156 -37.19 -31.93 58.91
C ALA A 156 -35.92 -31.26 58.30
N CYS A 157 -35.25 -30.34 59.00
CA CYS A 157 -33.99 -29.70 58.55
C CYS A 157 -32.73 -30.43 59.08
N ILE A 158 -31.79 -30.81 58.21
CA ILE A 158 -30.60 -31.61 58.51
C ILE A 158 -29.32 -30.97 57.94
N LEU A 159 -28.25 -30.94 58.73
CA LEU A 159 -26.89 -30.55 58.30
C LEU A 159 -25.88 -31.57 58.85
N ASN A 160 -24.98 -32.04 57.98
CA ASN A 160 -23.95 -33.04 58.31
C ASN A 160 -24.51 -34.30 59.02
N GLY A 161 -25.67 -34.78 58.59
CA GLY A 161 -26.36 -35.95 59.17
C GLY A 161 -27.07 -35.68 60.51
N THR A 162 -27.02 -34.46 61.04
CA THR A 162 -27.66 -34.08 62.32
C THR A 162 -28.85 -33.14 62.06
N ARG A 163 -29.95 -33.30 62.81
CA ARG A 163 -31.07 -32.36 62.74
C ARG A 163 -30.66 -31.01 63.32
N VAL A 164 -30.81 -29.95 62.54
CA VAL A 164 -30.52 -28.56 62.94
C VAL A 164 -31.80 -27.72 62.95
N ALA A 165 -31.72 -26.47 63.39
CA ALA A 165 -32.86 -25.57 63.37
C ALA A 165 -33.29 -25.21 61.94
N ASP A 166 -34.60 -25.07 61.73
CA ASP A 166 -35.26 -24.70 60.46
C ASP A 166 -34.75 -23.37 59.83
N SER A 167 -33.93 -22.58 60.55
CA SER A 167 -33.25 -21.39 60.04
C SER A 167 -31.96 -21.66 59.25
N PHE A 168 -31.40 -22.88 59.33
CA PHE A 168 -30.23 -23.27 58.54
C PHE A 168 -30.61 -23.79 57.15
N CYS A 169 -31.86 -24.20 56.95
CA CYS A 169 -32.42 -24.56 55.65
C CYS A 169 -33.12 -23.34 55.01
N ASP A 170 -33.04 -23.20 53.70
CA ASP A 170 -33.78 -22.14 52.99
C ASP A 170 -35.29 -22.40 53.09
N GLN A 171 -36.01 -21.51 53.78
CA GLN A 171 -37.45 -21.64 53.99
C GLN A 171 -38.26 -21.48 52.70
N ARG A 172 -37.70 -20.89 51.64
CA ARG A 172 -38.30 -20.82 50.29
C ARG A 172 -38.26 -22.18 49.58
N LYS A 173 -37.29 -23.03 49.94
CA LYS A 173 -37.14 -24.42 49.48
C LYS A 173 -37.87 -25.43 50.37
N ARG A 174 -38.60 -24.97 51.39
CA ARG A 174 -39.50 -25.81 52.18
C ARG A 174 -40.75 -26.07 51.34
N GLU A 175 -40.94 -27.32 50.93
CA GLU A 175 -42.15 -27.75 50.24
C GLU A 175 -43.40 -27.41 51.06
N SER A 176 -44.49 -27.03 50.39
CA SER A 176 -45.71 -26.60 51.09
C SER A 176 -46.48 -27.79 51.67
N PHE A 177 -47.47 -27.53 52.51
CA PHE A 177 -48.40 -28.57 52.97
C PHE A 177 -49.12 -29.30 51.82
N ARG A 178 -49.20 -28.67 50.63
CA ARG A 178 -49.76 -29.29 49.42
C ARG A 178 -48.78 -30.25 48.73
N ASP A 179 -47.50 -30.17 49.04
CA ASP A 179 -46.42 -30.96 48.46
C ASP A 179 -46.00 -32.12 49.38
N THR A 180 -46.49 -32.12 50.63
CA THR A 180 -46.68 -33.35 51.42
C THR A 180 -47.87 -34.21 50.93
N LEU A 181 -48.45 -33.89 49.77
CA LEU A 181 -49.56 -34.59 49.10
C LEU A 181 -49.26 -34.73 47.58
N LYS A 182 -49.07 -35.95 47.06
CA LYS A 182 -48.70 -36.19 45.64
C LYS A 182 -49.75 -37.00 44.89
N ALA A 183 -49.94 -36.73 43.58
CA ALA A 183 -50.80 -37.51 42.69
C ALA A 183 -50.06 -38.59 41.87
N CYS A 184 -50.76 -39.63 41.37
CA CYS A 184 -50.14 -40.78 40.67
C CYS A 184 -50.93 -41.36 39.46
N LYS A 185 -50.21 -41.68 38.36
CA LYS A 185 -50.57 -42.42 37.09
C LYS A 185 -51.47 -41.71 36.04
N THR A 186 -50.99 -41.48 34.78
CA THR A 186 -51.58 -40.41 33.90
C THR A 186 -51.54 -40.46 32.33
N ASP A 187 -50.92 -41.39 31.56
CA ASP A 187 -50.21 -41.03 30.26
C ASP A 187 -50.60 -41.70 28.86
N PRO A 188 -50.35 -41.04 27.66
CA PRO A 188 -50.19 -41.59 26.24
C PRO A 188 -49.04 -40.96 25.25
N CYS A 189 -48.72 -41.39 23.95
CA CYS A 189 -47.34 -41.27 23.19
C CYS A 189 -47.12 -41.02 21.54
N TYR A 190 -45.99 -40.43 20.85
CA TYR A 190 -45.64 -40.07 19.29
C TYR A 190 -44.13 -39.69 18.60
N SER A 191 -43.77 -39.53 17.20
CA SER A 191 -42.40 -39.08 16.43
C SER A 191 -42.11 -38.91 14.76
N TYR A 192 -41.04 -38.23 14.05
CA TYR A 192 -40.62 -38.11 12.46
C TYR A 192 -39.27 -37.32 11.79
N ASP A 193 -38.69 -37.43 10.45
CA ASP A 193 -37.51 -36.62 9.65
C ASP A 193 -37.01 -36.80 8.01
N ASP A 194 -36.13 -35.99 7.18
CA ASP A 194 -35.39 -36.19 5.72
C ASP A 194 -34.24 -35.21 4.87
N ASN A 195 -33.93 -35.15 3.45
CA ASN A 195 -32.63 -34.80 2.52
C ASN A 195 -32.66 -34.09 0.97
N LEU A 196 -31.78 -33.83 -0.16
CA LEU A 196 -30.34 -33.51 -0.86
C LEU A 196 -30.30 -33.17 -2.54
N VAL A 197 -29.40 -32.87 -3.65
CA VAL A 197 -27.95 -32.49 -4.30
C VAL A 197 -27.81 -32.39 -6.00
N THR A 198 -26.93 -31.95 -7.09
CA THR A 198 -25.72 -31.08 -7.74
C THR A 198 -25.41 -30.95 -9.42
N ALA A 199 -24.31 -30.34 -10.15
CA ALA A 199 -24.09 -29.93 -11.71
C ALA A 199 -22.65 -29.77 -12.64
N ARG A 200 -22.49 -29.30 -14.01
CA ARG A 200 -21.26 -29.14 -15.11
C ARG A 200 -21.35 -28.18 -16.50
N SER A 201 -20.57 -27.87 -17.70
CA SER A 201 -19.26 -27.98 -18.65
C SER A 201 -19.02 -27.05 -20.07
N PHE A 202 -17.96 -27.07 -21.08
CA PHE A 202 -17.79 -26.60 -22.64
C PHE A 202 -16.39 -26.20 -23.56
N ALA A 203 -16.28 -25.71 -24.92
CA ALA A 203 -15.06 -25.68 -26.03
C ALA A 203 -14.73 -24.61 -27.33
N ASN A 204 -13.87 -24.80 -28.49
CA ASN A 204 -13.23 -23.78 -29.60
C ASN A 204 -12.75 -24.04 -31.24
N TYR A 205 -11.82 -23.29 -32.09
CA TYR A 205 -11.63 -23.19 -33.71
C TYR A 205 -10.26 -23.05 -34.76
N TRP A 206 -10.10 -22.17 -35.90
CA TRP A 206 -9.59 -22.18 -37.46
C TRP A 206 -8.18 -21.66 -38.28
N VAL A 207 -7.92 -21.70 -39.71
CA VAL A 207 -6.76 -21.12 -40.72
C VAL A 207 -6.81 -21.04 -42.41
N ALA A 208 -5.79 -20.58 -43.31
CA ALA A 208 -5.66 -20.52 -44.93
C ALA A 208 -4.30 -20.06 -45.85
N ASP A 209 -4.13 -20.13 -47.28
CA ASP A 209 -2.90 -19.76 -48.27
C ASP A 209 -2.93 -19.45 -49.94
N ASP A 210 -1.83 -19.22 -50.84
CA ASP A 210 -1.75 -18.59 -52.34
C ASP A 210 -0.67 -18.91 -53.63
N TRP A 211 -0.34 -18.09 -54.76
CA TRP A 211 0.19 -18.32 -56.28
C TRP A 211 1.70 -18.15 -56.89
N GLY A 212 2.12 -18.78 -58.06
CA GLY A 212 3.52 -18.80 -58.72
C GLY A 212 3.86 -18.46 -60.26
N GLU A 213 5.02 -18.93 -60.85
CA GLU A 213 5.75 -18.50 -62.12
C GLU A 213 5.46 -19.19 -63.51
N CYS A 214 5.86 -18.59 -64.67
CA CYS A 214 5.47 -19.01 -66.04
C CYS A 214 6.50 -19.91 -66.78
N ASN A 215 6.12 -21.16 -67.11
CA ASN A 215 7.01 -22.15 -67.76
C ASN A 215 7.28 -21.91 -69.28
N ASP A 216 8.10 -22.76 -69.92
CA ASP A 216 8.49 -22.62 -71.35
C ASP A 216 7.36 -22.81 -72.37
N ASN A 217 6.32 -23.55 -72.01
CA ASN A 217 5.04 -23.65 -72.74
C ASN A 217 4.05 -22.53 -72.35
N CYS A 218 4.49 -21.62 -71.48
CA CYS A 218 3.83 -20.43 -70.99
C CYS A 218 2.67 -20.61 -69.96
N GLU A 219 2.82 -21.28 -68.78
CA GLU A 219 1.76 -21.53 -67.74
C GLU A 219 2.15 -21.42 -66.21
N LYS A 220 1.20 -21.23 -65.24
CA LYS A 220 1.32 -20.87 -63.74
C LYS A 220 0.33 -21.59 -62.71
N ASN A 221 0.60 -21.73 -61.36
CA ASN A 221 -0.12 -22.61 -60.31
C ASN A 221 -0.30 -22.10 -58.79
N ARG A 222 -1.09 -22.75 -57.82
CA ARG A 222 -1.31 -22.39 -56.31
C ARG A 222 -1.97 -23.40 -55.25
N THR A 223 -2.10 -23.13 -53.89
CA THR A 223 -2.61 -24.00 -52.70
C THR A 223 -3.58 -23.40 -51.57
N VAL A 224 -4.03 -24.16 -50.50
CA VAL A 224 -4.88 -23.76 -49.25
C VAL A 224 -5.03 -24.79 -48.03
N THR A 225 -5.43 -24.39 -46.76
CA THR A 225 -5.50 -25.18 -45.43
C THR A 225 -6.59 -24.79 -44.30
N CYS A 226 -6.78 -25.48 -43.10
CA CYS A 226 -7.74 -25.18 -41.91
C CYS A 226 -7.43 -25.81 -40.44
N ARG A 227 -8.24 -25.65 -39.32
CA ARG A 227 -7.98 -26.10 -37.86
C ARG A 227 -9.19 -26.18 -36.82
N ASN A 228 -9.13 -27.00 -35.71
CA ASN A 228 -10.10 -27.10 -34.53
C ASN A 228 -9.55 -27.94 -33.31
N PRO A 229 -9.80 -27.63 -32.00
CA PRO A 229 -9.44 -28.49 -30.84
C PRO A 229 -10.29 -29.75 -30.53
N LEU A 230 -11.58 -29.80 -30.90
CA LEU A 230 -12.46 -30.97 -30.65
C LEU A 230 -12.57 -31.90 -31.87
N GLY A 231 -11.55 -31.93 -32.73
CA GLY A 231 -11.40 -32.91 -33.81
C GLY A 231 -12.28 -32.71 -35.06
N TYR A 232 -13.38 -31.96 -34.98
CA TYR A 232 -14.28 -31.76 -36.13
C TYR A 232 -13.67 -30.84 -37.20
N GLY A 233 -13.45 -31.38 -38.40
CA GLY A 233 -12.92 -30.66 -39.56
C GLY A 233 -13.86 -29.56 -40.08
N CYS A 234 -13.27 -28.55 -40.74
CA CYS A 234 -14.00 -27.36 -41.21
C CYS A 234 -14.76 -27.59 -42.54
N PRO A 235 -15.81 -26.79 -42.86
CA PRO A 235 -16.59 -26.95 -44.10
C PRO A 235 -15.78 -26.72 -45.39
N MET A 236 -16.11 -27.48 -46.44
CA MET A 236 -15.34 -27.56 -47.69
C MET A 236 -15.82 -26.64 -48.82
N GLU A 237 -17.01 -26.02 -48.76
CA GLU A 237 -17.60 -25.25 -49.87
C GLU A 237 -16.84 -23.94 -50.20
N ARG A 238 -15.79 -23.60 -49.45
CA ARG A 238 -15.09 -22.30 -49.52
C ARG A 238 -13.63 -22.41 -50.00
N ARG A 239 -13.32 -23.35 -50.91
CA ARG A 239 -11.94 -23.70 -51.36
C ARG A 239 -11.50 -23.02 -52.70
N PRO A 240 -10.35 -22.31 -52.77
CA PRO A 240 -9.85 -21.60 -53.99
C PRO A 240 -9.22 -22.38 -55.17
N LEU A 241 -8.99 -21.68 -56.29
CA LEU A 241 -8.59 -22.13 -57.66
C LEU A 241 -7.11 -21.93 -58.07
N THR A 242 -6.68 -22.47 -59.25
CA THR A 242 -5.28 -22.93 -59.47
C THR A 242 -4.50 -22.77 -60.83
N LYS A 243 -4.97 -22.33 -62.04
CA LYS A 243 -4.10 -22.26 -63.29
C LYS A 243 -4.26 -21.07 -64.28
N ARG A 244 -3.22 -20.72 -65.11
CA ARG A 244 -3.25 -19.67 -66.21
C ARG A 244 -2.06 -19.65 -67.24
N LYS A 245 -2.19 -19.01 -68.44
CA LYS A 245 -1.21 -18.92 -69.61
C LYS A 245 -0.48 -17.55 -69.91
N CYS A 246 0.63 -17.52 -70.71
CA CYS A 246 1.39 -16.28 -71.12
C CYS A 246 1.82 -15.97 -72.62
N CYS A 247 2.85 -16.58 -73.29
CA CYS A 247 3.76 -15.98 -74.35
C CYS A 247 3.77 -16.48 -75.86
N ASN A 248 4.56 -15.84 -76.79
CA ASN A 248 4.69 -16.06 -78.28
C ASN A 248 6.18 -16.06 -78.85
N ILE A 249 6.46 -16.38 -80.14
CA ILE A 249 7.82 -16.50 -80.80
C ILE A 249 7.90 -15.92 -82.26
N LYS A 250 9.05 -15.34 -82.73
CA LYS A 250 9.41 -14.98 -84.15
C LYS A 250 10.86 -14.43 -84.38
N TYR A 251 11.31 -14.23 -85.64
CA TYR A 251 12.62 -13.59 -86.01
C TYR A 251 12.73 -12.06 -85.77
N VAL A 252 13.97 -11.55 -85.58
CA VAL A 252 14.37 -10.14 -85.34
C VAL A 252 15.78 -9.79 -85.91
N SER A 253 16.15 -8.49 -85.99
CA SER A 253 17.48 -8.03 -86.47
C SER A 253 18.01 -6.76 -85.76
N ASN A 254 19.31 -6.71 -85.45
CA ASN A 254 19.99 -5.65 -84.68
C ASN A 254 21.29 -5.15 -85.37
N TRP A 255 21.97 -4.15 -84.79
CA TRP A 255 23.35 -3.74 -85.14
C TRP A 255 24.31 -4.04 -83.97
N SER A 256 25.57 -4.33 -84.28
CA SER A 256 26.63 -4.62 -83.32
C SER A 256 27.20 -3.36 -82.62
N ASN A 257 28.09 -3.58 -81.65
CA ASN A 257 28.80 -2.52 -80.93
C ASN A 257 29.87 -1.82 -81.80
N CYS A 258 30.35 -0.66 -81.34
CA CYS A 258 31.46 0.06 -81.97
C CYS A 258 32.78 -0.70 -81.74
N SER A 259 33.65 -0.76 -82.73
CA SER A 259 34.94 -1.48 -82.69
C SER A 259 36.01 -0.87 -81.75
N VAL A 260 35.68 0.17 -80.98
CA VAL A 260 36.54 0.81 -79.98
C VAL A 260 35.70 1.30 -78.79
N GLU A 261 36.32 1.39 -77.61
CA GLU A 261 35.68 1.89 -76.38
C GLU A 261 35.81 3.41 -76.19
N CYS A 262 36.87 4.02 -76.72
CA CYS A 262 37.02 5.47 -76.88
C CYS A 262 37.76 5.78 -78.20
N GLY A 263 37.60 6.98 -78.77
CA GLY A 263 38.15 7.31 -80.10
C GLY A 263 37.18 6.98 -81.25
N ASN A 264 37.69 6.47 -82.39
CA ASN A 264 36.93 6.29 -83.64
C ASN A 264 36.84 4.80 -84.06
N GLY A 265 35.70 4.34 -84.60
CA GLY A 265 35.49 2.92 -84.97
C GLY A 265 34.28 2.66 -85.89
N VAL A 266 33.86 1.39 -86.01
CA VAL A 266 32.79 0.89 -86.91
C VAL A 266 31.89 -0.20 -86.28
N ARG A 267 30.73 -0.48 -86.91
CA ARG A 267 29.68 -1.44 -86.48
C ARG A 267 29.20 -2.36 -87.63
N GLN A 268 28.62 -3.52 -87.30
CA GLN A 268 28.08 -4.57 -88.22
C GLN A 268 26.59 -4.88 -87.96
N LYS A 269 25.94 -5.79 -88.71
CA LYS A 269 24.48 -6.07 -88.63
C LYS A 269 24.12 -7.56 -88.53
N GLU A 270 23.17 -7.90 -87.66
CA GLU A 270 22.90 -9.28 -87.18
C GLU A 270 21.39 -9.65 -87.18
N ILE A 271 21.05 -10.96 -87.23
CA ILE A 271 19.67 -11.49 -87.38
C ILE A 271 19.47 -12.79 -86.57
N HIS A 272 18.44 -12.85 -85.69
CA HIS A 272 18.21 -13.95 -84.73
C HIS A 272 16.74 -14.37 -84.59
N CYS A 273 16.47 -15.58 -84.07
CA CYS A 273 15.15 -16.03 -83.59
C CYS A 273 14.87 -15.51 -82.18
N ALA A 274 13.61 -15.21 -81.81
CA ALA A 274 13.28 -14.67 -80.48
C ALA A 274 11.87 -15.03 -79.95
N ARG A 275 11.77 -15.35 -78.66
CA ARG A 275 10.51 -15.36 -77.89
C ARG A 275 10.09 -13.91 -77.63
N VAL A 276 8.85 -13.54 -77.96
CA VAL A 276 8.30 -12.19 -77.79
C VAL A 276 7.10 -12.24 -76.87
N TYR A 277 7.23 -11.64 -75.70
CA TYR A 277 6.21 -11.68 -74.64
C TYR A 277 5.07 -10.70 -74.95
N LYS A 278 3.87 -10.99 -74.42
CA LYS A 278 2.77 -10.02 -74.40
C LYS A 278 3.19 -8.86 -73.49
N PRO A 279 3.12 -7.60 -73.94
CA PRO A 279 3.47 -6.47 -73.09
C PRO A 279 2.38 -6.28 -72.03
N GLU A 280 2.79 -5.96 -70.81
CA GLU A 280 1.89 -5.76 -69.66
C GLU A 280 1.05 -4.48 -69.79
N ILE A 281 1.48 -3.54 -70.64
CA ILE A 281 0.77 -2.30 -70.98
C ILE A 281 0.59 -2.20 -72.50
N LYS A 282 -0.63 -1.89 -72.97
CA LYS A 282 -0.89 -1.64 -74.41
C LYS A 282 -0.06 -0.43 -74.87
N GLY A 283 0.81 -0.65 -75.85
CA GLY A 283 1.71 0.37 -76.43
C GLY A 283 3.18 0.23 -76.02
N ALA A 284 3.49 -0.48 -74.93
CA ALA A 284 4.86 -0.67 -74.48
C ALA A 284 5.69 -1.52 -75.48
N PRO A 285 7.02 -1.26 -75.61
CA PRO A 285 7.90 -2.05 -76.48
C PRO A 285 7.96 -3.51 -76.02
N ARG A 286 7.47 -4.44 -76.86
CA ARG A 286 7.37 -5.86 -76.53
C ARG A 286 8.75 -6.45 -76.20
N ARG A 287 8.93 -6.94 -74.96
CA ARG A 287 10.13 -7.69 -74.49
C ARG A 287 10.41 -8.86 -75.43
N ARG A 288 11.65 -8.97 -75.89
CA ARG A 288 12.14 -10.03 -76.79
C ARG A 288 13.33 -10.72 -76.14
N VAL A 289 13.36 -12.04 -76.18
CA VAL A 289 14.47 -12.87 -75.72
C VAL A 289 14.93 -13.68 -76.92
N ILE A 290 16.21 -13.59 -77.28
CA ILE A 290 16.76 -14.43 -78.38
C ILE A 290 16.74 -15.89 -77.91
N ILE A 291 16.27 -16.78 -78.79
CA ILE A 291 16.17 -18.23 -78.53
C ILE A 291 16.78 -19.00 -79.69
N ASP A 292 17.03 -20.30 -79.48
CA ASP A 292 17.64 -21.16 -80.50
C ASP A 292 16.84 -21.18 -81.82
N ALA A 293 17.58 -21.24 -82.93
CA ALA A 293 17.06 -21.17 -84.29
C ALA A 293 16.05 -22.28 -84.62
N TYR A 294 16.12 -23.45 -83.97
CA TYR A 294 15.15 -24.54 -84.12
C TYR A 294 13.71 -24.07 -83.90
N HIS A 295 13.47 -23.18 -82.93
CA HIS A 295 12.15 -22.63 -82.63
C HIS A 295 11.59 -21.72 -83.73
N CYS A 296 12.44 -21.26 -84.66
CA CYS A 296 12.05 -20.53 -85.86
C CYS A 296 12.31 -21.32 -87.16
N ARG A 297 12.60 -22.64 -87.11
CA ARG A 297 12.89 -23.45 -88.31
C ARG A 297 11.73 -23.50 -89.31
N HIS A 298 10.50 -23.35 -88.83
CA HIS A 298 9.27 -23.32 -89.61
C HIS A 298 8.95 -21.91 -90.17
N LEU A 299 9.85 -20.93 -90.03
CA LEU A 299 9.66 -19.53 -90.43
C LEU A 299 10.76 -19.11 -91.44
N ARG A 300 10.42 -18.23 -92.40
CA ARG A 300 11.35 -17.75 -93.43
C ARG A 300 12.29 -16.65 -92.89
N LYS A 301 13.60 -16.77 -93.12
CA LYS A 301 14.63 -15.81 -92.66
C LYS A 301 14.80 -14.64 -93.66
N PRO A 302 14.89 -13.37 -93.21
CA PRO A 302 15.04 -12.19 -94.08
C PRO A 302 16.51 -11.81 -94.38
N THR A 303 16.74 -11.05 -95.46
CA THR A 303 18.05 -10.52 -95.88
C THR A 303 18.16 -8.98 -95.76
N PRO A 304 19.29 -8.40 -95.30
CA PRO A 304 19.41 -6.95 -95.02
C PRO A 304 20.12 -6.14 -96.13
N LYS A 305 19.68 -4.89 -96.37
CA LYS A 305 20.21 -4.00 -97.43
C LYS A 305 21.54 -3.25 -97.13
N ARG A 306 22.10 -3.32 -95.92
CA ARG A 306 23.36 -2.61 -95.56
C ARG A 306 24.07 -3.30 -94.39
N MET A 307 25.39 -3.47 -94.49
CA MET A 307 26.19 -4.25 -93.53
C MET A 307 26.97 -3.41 -92.50
N HIS A 308 27.47 -2.20 -92.84
CA HIS A 308 28.41 -1.44 -91.98
C HIS A 308 28.07 0.05 -91.76
N LYS A 309 28.54 0.62 -90.62
CA LYS A 309 28.38 2.03 -90.21
C LYS A 309 29.51 2.51 -89.25
N PRO A 310 30.06 3.74 -89.37
CA PRO A 310 31.08 4.31 -88.47
C PRO A 310 30.53 4.92 -87.15
N CYS A 311 31.43 5.18 -86.19
CA CYS A 311 31.16 5.77 -84.86
C CYS A 311 32.39 6.49 -84.25
N LYS A 312 32.15 7.41 -83.29
CA LYS A 312 33.17 8.16 -82.50
C LYS A 312 32.71 8.34 -81.04
N ILE A 313 33.64 8.37 -80.08
CA ILE A 313 33.40 8.36 -78.63
C ILE A 313 34.40 9.31 -77.90
N SER A 314 33.95 10.01 -76.84
CA SER A 314 34.68 11.06 -76.08
C SER A 314 35.13 10.61 -74.66
N CYS A 315 35.76 11.50 -73.86
CA CYS A 315 36.21 11.25 -72.48
C CYS A 315 35.89 12.46 -71.55
N LYS A 316 35.93 12.30 -70.22
CA LYS A 316 35.57 13.36 -69.25
C LYS A 316 36.33 13.29 -67.91
N TRP A 317 36.36 14.41 -67.19
CA TRP A 317 36.68 14.43 -65.76
C TRP A 317 35.50 13.94 -64.92
N SER A 318 35.80 13.28 -63.79
CA SER A 318 34.86 12.92 -62.74
C SER A 318 35.44 13.23 -61.35
N THR A 319 34.57 13.28 -60.35
CA THR A 319 34.96 13.44 -58.94
C THR A 319 34.21 12.45 -58.08
N SER A 320 34.79 12.06 -56.93
CA SER A 320 33.99 11.42 -55.88
C SER A 320 32.96 12.40 -55.30
N ASP A 321 32.03 11.88 -54.53
CA ASP A 321 31.27 12.67 -53.55
C ASP A 321 32.21 13.34 -52.53
N TRP A 322 31.67 14.36 -51.85
CA TRP A 322 32.34 15.05 -50.75
C TRP A 322 32.26 14.22 -49.46
N THR A 323 33.32 14.23 -48.66
CA THR A 323 33.27 13.71 -47.28
C THR A 323 32.19 14.43 -46.47
N GLN A 324 31.46 13.71 -45.62
CA GLN A 324 30.48 14.31 -44.71
C GLN A 324 31.21 15.19 -43.69
N CYS A 325 30.64 16.35 -43.33
CA CYS A 325 31.16 17.18 -42.24
C CYS A 325 31.03 16.41 -40.90
N PRO A 326 32.07 16.34 -40.05
CA PRO A 326 31.98 15.67 -38.75
C PRO A 326 30.90 16.28 -37.86
N ALA A 327 30.09 15.43 -37.21
CA ALA A 327 29.01 15.87 -36.32
C ALA A 327 29.50 16.77 -35.17
N ASP A 328 30.67 16.45 -34.61
CA ASP A 328 31.27 17.18 -33.49
C ASP A 328 32.14 18.38 -33.92
N CYS A 329 32.11 18.74 -35.22
CA CYS A 329 32.68 19.98 -35.75
C CYS A 329 34.21 20.12 -35.59
N HIS A 330 34.94 19.00 -35.46
CA HIS A 330 36.37 18.96 -35.13
C HIS A 330 37.32 19.18 -36.34
N GLU A 331 36.79 19.28 -37.55
CA GLU A 331 37.53 19.61 -38.79
C GLU A 331 36.74 20.62 -39.63
N GLU A 332 37.43 21.53 -40.31
CA GLU A 332 36.82 22.70 -40.97
C GLU A 332 36.40 22.48 -42.44
N TYR A 333 36.84 21.38 -43.07
CA TYR A 333 36.77 21.18 -44.52
C TYR A 333 36.18 19.83 -44.94
N GLN A 334 35.35 19.85 -45.99
CA GLN A 334 35.03 18.67 -46.81
C GLN A 334 36.13 18.46 -47.86
N SER A 335 36.42 17.21 -48.21
CA SER A 335 37.36 16.81 -49.26
C SER A 335 36.73 15.88 -50.30
N ARG A 336 37.32 15.79 -51.51
CA ARG A 336 36.95 14.82 -52.55
C ARG A 336 38.11 14.47 -53.50
N SER A 337 38.02 13.31 -54.13
CA SER A 337 38.94 12.83 -55.17
C SER A 337 38.53 13.31 -56.58
N VAL A 338 39.50 13.44 -57.49
CA VAL A 338 39.30 13.96 -58.86
C VAL A 338 40.13 13.15 -59.85
N TYR A 339 39.49 12.55 -60.86
CA TYR A 339 40.13 11.63 -61.82
C TYR A 339 39.56 11.75 -63.25
N CYS A 340 40.27 11.20 -64.23
CA CYS A 340 39.89 11.21 -65.65
C CYS A 340 39.32 9.83 -66.04
N GLU A 341 38.21 9.79 -66.78
CA GLU A 341 37.54 8.55 -67.18
C GLU A 341 37.01 8.57 -68.63
N SER A 342 36.79 7.38 -69.18
CA SER A 342 36.06 7.19 -70.45
C SER A 342 34.55 7.35 -70.24
N VAL A 343 33.75 7.34 -71.32
CA VAL A 343 32.26 7.32 -71.21
C VAL A 343 31.74 6.08 -70.45
N LEU A 344 32.56 5.02 -70.35
CA LEU A 344 32.23 3.79 -69.63
C LEU A 344 32.60 3.85 -68.12
N GLY A 345 33.13 4.96 -67.63
CA GLY A 345 33.54 5.13 -66.23
C GLY A 345 34.91 4.53 -65.87
N ASN A 346 35.59 3.89 -66.83
CA ASN A 346 36.91 3.31 -66.60
C ASN A 346 37.96 4.41 -66.36
N PRO A 347 38.79 4.34 -65.30
CA PRO A 347 39.88 5.29 -65.08
C PRO A 347 40.90 5.26 -66.21
N ILE A 348 41.26 6.43 -66.73
CA ILE A 348 42.27 6.57 -67.80
C ILE A 348 43.32 7.62 -67.42
N ALA A 349 44.50 7.52 -68.02
CA ALA A 349 45.61 8.44 -67.73
C ALA A 349 45.22 9.90 -67.98
N TYR A 350 45.58 10.79 -67.06
CA TYR A 350 45.17 12.21 -67.04
C TYR A 350 45.39 12.96 -68.37
N ARG A 351 46.38 12.56 -69.18
CA ARG A 351 46.66 13.12 -70.52
C ARG A 351 45.49 13.06 -71.52
N TYR A 352 44.47 12.24 -71.26
CA TYR A 352 43.27 12.13 -72.09
C TYR A 352 42.12 13.09 -71.67
N CYS A 353 42.32 13.89 -70.61
CA CYS A 353 41.40 14.93 -70.17
C CYS A 353 42.06 16.33 -70.20
N ASP A 354 41.27 17.36 -70.49
CA ASP A 354 41.71 18.76 -70.57
C ASP A 354 42.08 19.34 -69.18
N PRO A 355 43.35 19.68 -68.92
CA PRO A 355 43.78 20.17 -67.60
C PRO A 355 43.06 21.43 -67.12
N LEU A 356 42.60 22.31 -68.03
CA LEU A 356 41.92 23.57 -67.70
C LEU A 356 40.53 23.35 -67.10
N LYS A 357 39.97 22.13 -67.23
CA LYS A 357 38.64 21.76 -66.73
C LYS A 357 38.68 20.93 -65.44
N LYS A 358 39.81 20.87 -64.74
CA LYS A 358 40.00 20.05 -63.52
C LYS A 358 39.25 20.63 -62.30
N PRO A 359 38.33 19.88 -61.65
CA PRO A 359 37.61 20.34 -60.45
C PRO A 359 38.47 20.51 -59.18
N THR A 360 37.97 21.31 -58.24
CA THR A 360 38.57 21.57 -56.91
C THR A 360 38.39 20.40 -55.92
N THR A 361 39.32 20.27 -54.96
CA THR A 361 39.40 19.13 -54.01
C THR A 361 38.98 19.42 -52.57
N LYS A 362 38.79 20.69 -52.17
CA LYS A 362 38.39 21.10 -50.80
C LYS A 362 37.23 22.11 -50.81
N LYS A 363 36.42 22.14 -49.74
CA LYS A 363 35.32 23.10 -49.49
C LYS A 363 35.07 23.28 -47.99
N ILE A 364 34.58 24.45 -47.55
CA ILE A 364 34.24 24.76 -46.14
C ILE A 364 32.87 24.16 -45.74
N CYS A 365 32.73 23.72 -44.48
CA CYS A 365 31.47 23.27 -43.87
C CYS A 365 30.64 24.44 -43.30
N ASN A 366 29.58 24.87 -44.00
CA ASN A 366 28.82 26.09 -43.63
C ASN A 366 27.79 25.96 -42.47
N ASN A 367 27.51 24.76 -41.96
CA ASN A 367 26.37 24.48 -41.05
C ASN A 367 26.76 23.77 -39.74
N CYS A 368 27.95 24.02 -39.19
CA CYS A 368 28.36 23.46 -37.90
C CYS A 368 27.62 24.11 -36.71
N VAL A 369 27.15 23.30 -35.74
CA VAL A 369 26.37 23.76 -34.58
C VAL A 369 26.80 23.03 -33.32
N ARG A 370 27.43 23.74 -32.38
CA ARG A 370 27.86 23.19 -31.09
C ARG A 370 26.70 23.18 -30.09
N LYS A 371 26.53 22.07 -29.35
CA LYS A 371 25.46 21.89 -28.34
C LYS A 371 26.02 21.88 -26.91
N GLU A 372 25.35 22.55 -25.98
CA GLU A 372 25.65 22.56 -24.53
C GLU A 372 24.40 22.20 -23.71
N SER A 373 24.54 21.45 -22.62
CA SER A 373 23.41 20.88 -21.84
C SER A 373 23.25 21.52 -20.46
N LYS A 374 22.62 22.69 -20.38
CA LYS A 374 22.43 23.44 -19.13
C LYS A 374 21.28 22.89 -18.27
N ILE A 375 21.48 22.87 -16.95
CA ILE A 375 20.44 22.51 -15.96
C ILE A 375 19.43 23.66 -15.85
N VAL A 376 18.14 23.31 -15.86
CA VAL A 376 17.01 24.27 -15.76
C VAL A 376 16.21 24.07 -14.47
N THR A 377 16.07 22.82 -14.00
CA THR A 377 15.60 22.53 -12.63
C THR A 377 16.61 21.62 -11.95
N PRO A 378 16.91 21.81 -10.65
CA PRO A 378 17.73 20.89 -9.86
C PRO A 378 17.06 19.51 -9.75
N CYS A 379 17.73 18.57 -9.08
CA CYS A 379 17.17 17.24 -8.82
C CYS A 379 16.01 17.34 -7.83
N ASN A 380 14.82 16.85 -8.20
CA ASN A 380 13.70 16.73 -7.29
C ASN A 380 13.77 15.45 -6.45
N CYS A 381 12.92 15.33 -5.44
CA CYS A 381 12.86 14.16 -4.55
C CYS A 381 12.38 12.87 -5.21
N GLU A 382 11.88 12.93 -6.45
CA GLU A 382 11.58 11.75 -7.27
C GLU A 382 12.85 11.23 -8.00
N GLY A 383 14.00 11.86 -7.80
CA GLY A 383 15.26 11.51 -8.45
C GLY A 383 15.38 12.01 -9.89
N PHE A 384 14.79 13.17 -10.23
CA PHE A 384 14.82 13.73 -11.58
C PHE A 384 15.17 15.22 -11.66
N ARG A 385 16.03 15.57 -12.62
CA ARG A 385 16.36 16.95 -13.01
C ARG A 385 15.90 17.24 -14.45
N ARG A 386 15.75 18.52 -14.80
CA ARG A 386 15.44 18.93 -16.19
C ARG A 386 16.58 19.74 -16.79
N ARG A 387 16.99 19.39 -18.00
CA ARG A 387 18.03 20.09 -18.78
C ARG A 387 17.48 20.62 -20.09
N ARG A 388 18.12 21.66 -20.61
CA ARG A 388 17.81 22.30 -21.90
C ARG A 388 19.09 22.42 -22.70
N THR A 389 19.05 21.97 -23.95
CA THR A 389 20.10 22.19 -24.94
C THR A 389 20.16 23.67 -25.29
N ILE A 390 21.37 24.21 -25.33
CA ILE A 390 21.70 25.52 -25.89
C ILE A 390 22.61 25.28 -27.09
N CYS A 391 22.32 25.94 -28.22
CA CYS A 391 23.10 25.78 -29.45
C CYS A 391 23.91 27.04 -29.73
N HIS A 392 25.11 26.86 -30.28
CA HIS A 392 26.06 27.91 -30.61
C HIS A 392 26.56 27.74 -32.05
N ASP A 393 26.83 28.85 -32.73
CA ASP A 393 27.47 28.88 -34.03
C ASP A 393 29.01 28.71 -33.94
N SER A 394 29.68 28.72 -35.10
CA SER A 394 31.14 28.65 -35.21
C SER A 394 31.90 29.80 -34.55
N THR A 395 31.23 30.92 -34.26
CA THR A 395 31.80 32.07 -33.53
C THR A 395 31.50 32.02 -32.02
N GLY A 396 30.84 30.95 -31.55
CA GLY A 396 30.43 30.78 -30.17
C GLY A 396 29.17 31.57 -29.79
N ARG A 397 28.54 32.30 -30.71
CA ARG A 397 27.31 33.05 -30.43
C ARG A 397 26.14 32.09 -30.30
N ARG A 398 25.25 32.35 -29.34
CA ARG A 398 24.08 31.51 -29.06
C ARG A 398 23.02 31.66 -30.15
N ILE A 399 22.66 30.55 -30.79
CA ILE A 399 21.66 30.45 -31.85
C ILE A 399 20.46 29.58 -31.45
N ALA A 400 19.40 29.59 -32.25
CA ALA A 400 18.34 28.60 -32.14
C ALA A 400 18.86 27.21 -32.55
N CYS A 401 18.51 26.18 -31.79
CA CYS A 401 18.81 24.81 -32.20
C CYS A 401 18.01 24.42 -33.46
N PRO A 402 18.62 23.75 -34.46
CA PRO A 402 17.92 23.30 -35.67
C PRO A 402 16.68 22.44 -35.38
N THR A 403 16.75 21.69 -34.27
CA THR A 403 15.69 20.88 -33.69
C THR A 403 15.04 21.61 -32.51
N LYS A 404 13.70 21.68 -32.47
CA LYS A 404 12.92 22.27 -31.36
C LYS A 404 12.90 21.32 -30.14
N GLU A 405 14.07 21.14 -29.52
CA GLU A 405 14.30 20.18 -28.45
C GLU A 405 13.50 20.51 -27.17
N ARG A 406 12.89 19.48 -26.57
CA ARG A 406 12.13 19.59 -25.32
C ARG A 406 13.06 19.56 -24.12
N LEU A 407 12.55 19.98 -22.96
CA LEU A 407 13.25 19.80 -21.68
C LEU A 407 13.50 18.30 -21.42
N ILE A 408 14.76 17.90 -21.34
CA ILE A 408 15.18 16.52 -21.12
C ILE A 408 15.02 16.20 -19.63
N LYS A 409 14.23 15.18 -19.28
CA LYS A 409 14.08 14.67 -17.91
C LYS A 409 15.16 13.60 -17.69
N GLU A 410 16.12 13.88 -16.82
CA GLU A 410 17.29 13.04 -16.53
C GLU A 410 17.19 12.49 -15.09
N LYS A 411 17.60 11.24 -14.85
CA LYS A 411 17.73 10.69 -13.49
C LYS A 411 18.89 11.34 -12.74
N CYS A 412 18.76 11.48 -11.42
CA CYS A 412 19.80 12.00 -10.53
C CYS A 412 19.56 11.55 -9.07
N PRO A 413 20.59 11.54 -8.21
CA PRO A 413 20.38 11.31 -6.77
C PRO A 413 19.61 12.50 -6.15
N PRO A 414 18.52 12.27 -5.41
CA PRO A 414 17.76 13.33 -4.75
C PRO A 414 18.55 13.94 -3.56
N PRO A 415 18.38 15.25 -3.27
CA PRO A 415 19.10 15.92 -2.18
C PRO A 415 18.70 15.37 -0.79
N PRO A 416 19.63 14.77 0.00
CA PRO A 416 19.27 13.97 1.17
C PRO A 416 18.50 14.72 2.27
N ARG A 417 18.87 15.97 2.58
CA ARG A 417 18.25 16.73 3.68
C ARG A 417 16.90 17.35 3.32
N GLU A 418 16.68 17.66 2.03
CA GLU A 418 15.44 18.30 1.57
C GLU A 418 14.30 17.29 1.34
N CYS A 419 14.67 16.05 0.96
CA CYS A 419 13.75 15.00 0.53
C CYS A 419 13.32 14.03 1.63
N MET A 420 13.46 14.41 2.88
CA MET A 420 12.94 13.66 4.02
C MET A 420 11.40 13.66 4.02
N PRO A 421 10.72 12.52 4.22
CA PRO A 421 9.26 12.42 4.17
C PRO A 421 8.61 13.13 5.36
N LYS A 422 7.56 13.92 5.09
CA LYS A 422 6.87 14.77 6.10
C LYS A 422 5.43 14.31 6.37
N SER A 423 4.94 13.34 5.60
CA SER A 423 3.60 12.75 5.67
C SER A 423 3.66 11.26 5.30
N CYS A 424 2.58 10.53 5.56
CA CYS A 424 2.48 9.14 5.09
C CYS A 424 2.31 9.06 3.56
N GLU A 425 1.77 10.11 2.92
CA GLU A 425 1.76 10.22 1.45
C GLU A 425 3.16 10.42 0.86
N ASP A 426 4.07 11.11 1.54
CA ASP A 426 5.47 11.19 1.12
C ASP A 426 6.16 9.81 1.18
N LEU A 427 5.90 9.02 2.23
CA LEU A 427 6.42 7.64 2.32
C LEU A 427 5.91 6.77 1.17
N ARG A 428 4.62 6.88 0.83
CA ARG A 428 4.01 6.18 -0.30
C ARG A 428 4.59 6.60 -1.65
N ARG A 429 4.74 7.91 -1.87
CA ARG A 429 5.21 8.52 -3.13
C ARG A 429 6.71 8.33 -3.37
N LEU A 430 7.53 8.60 -2.36
CA LEU A 430 9.00 8.63 -2.47
C LEU A 430 9.61 7.25 -2.24
N HIS A 431 9.19 6.56 -1.17
CA HIS A 431 9.80 5.28 -0.74
C HIS A 431 9.02 4.03 -1.19
N ARG A 432 7.85 4.20 -1.82
CA ARG A 432 6.99 3.10 -2.31
C ARG A 432 6.57 2.14 -1.20
N TYR A 433 6.31 2.69 -0.02
CA TYR A 433 5.75 1.98 1.11
C TYR A 433 4.22 1.97 1.02
N TYR A 434 3.61 0.79 1.20
CA TYR A 434 2.15 0.58 1.08
C TYR A 434 1.56 -0.24 2.24
N GLN A 435 2.33 -0.48 3.31
CA GLN A 435 1.90 -1.29 4.46
C GLN A 435 1.41 -0.39 5.60
N ASP A 436 0.34 -0.80 6.28
CA ASP A 436 -0.18 -0.10 7.46
C ASP A 436 0.64 -0.46 8.71
N ARG A 437 1.54 0.45 9.13
CA ARG A 437 2.47 0.26 10.25
C ARG A 437 3.03 1.60 10.73
N GLU A 438 3.87 1.58 11.77
CA GLU A 438 4.65 2.75 12.15
C GLU A 438 5.81 3.01 11.17
N TYR A 439 6.03 4.30 10.90
CA TYR A 439 7.16 4.82 10.14
C TYR A 439 7.74 6.06 10.83
N THR A 440 9.00 6.36 10.55
CA THR A 440 9.64 7.62 10.97
C THR A 440 9.46 8.67 9.88
N ILE A 441 8.92 9.83 10.25
CA ILE A 441 8.76 11.01 9.39
C ILE A 441 9.29 12.27 10.07
N TYR A 442 9.50 13.34 9.31
CA TYR A 442 10.14 14.57 9.79
C TYR A 442 9.13 15.70 10.00
N VAL A 443 8.66 15.83 11.23
CA VAL A 443 7.66 16.82 11.64
C VAL A 443 8.37 18.04 12.24
N ARG A 444 8.20 19.22 11.64
CA ARG A 444 8.97 20.45 11.98
C ARG A 444 10.49 20.18 12.10
N SER A 445 11.04 19.45 11.14
CA SER A 445 12.45 19.00 11.07
C SER A 445 12.92 18.05 12.19
N ARG A 446 12.02 17.53 13.04
CA ARG A 446 12.31 16.52 14.06
C ARG A 446 11.77 15.16 13.62
N ALA A 447 12.60 14.12 13.73
CA ALA A 447 12.17 12.75 13.44
C ALA A 447 11.14 12.29 14.49
N ARG A 448 9.97 11.81 14.05
CA ARG A 448 8.88 11.29 14.90
C ARG A 448 8.32 10.00 14.30
N LYS A 449 7.92 9.08 15.18
CA LYS A 449 7.16 7.90 14.78
C LYS A 449 5.70 8.28 14.61
N VAL A 450 5.11 7.84 13.50
CA VAL A 450 3.69 8.01 13.17
C VAL A 450 3.20 6.71 12.56
N TYR A 451 2.03 6.25 12.99
CA TYR A 451 1.35 5.13 12.37
C TYR A 451 0.61 5.60 11.12
N CYS A 452 0.90 4.99 9.98
CA CYS A 452 0.23 5.24 8.73
C CYS A 452 -0.89 4.19 8.52
N HIS A 453 -2.13 4.66 8.33
CA HIS A 453 -3.29 3.82 8.02
C HIS A 453 -3.79 4.09 6.59
N ASN A 454 -4.30 3.07 5.90
CA ASN A 454 -4.75 3.07 4.50
C ASN A 454 -3.66 3.43 3.50
N MET A 455 -2.43 2.95 3.73
CA MET A 455 -1.25 3.20 2.89
C MET A 455 -1.37 2.69 1.45
N SER A 456 -2.28 1.77 1.17
CA SER A 456 -2.59 1.33 -0.20
C SER A 456 -3.41 2.35 -1.00
N THR A 457 -4.29 3.13 -0.36
CA THR A 457 -5.33 3.92 -1.04
C THR A 457 -5.17 5.42 -0.83
N ALA A 458 -5.39 5.89 0.40
CA ALA A 458 -5.31 7.28 0.82
C ALA A 458 -4.76 7.31 2.26
N PRO A 459 -3.43 7.46 2.44
CA PRO A 459 -2.81 7.33 3.74
C PRO A 459 -3.27 8.42 4.73
N THR A 460 -3.39 8.04 5.99
CA THR A 460 -3.81 8.91 7.10
C THR A 460 -2.94 8.68 8.34
N GLU A 461 -2.63 9.77 9.05
CA GLU A 461 -1.62 9.80 10.11
C GLU A 461 -2.18 9.72 11.52
N TYR A 462 -1.57 8.86 12.36
CA TYR A 462 -1.96 8.66 13.75
C TYR A 462 -0.73 8.60 14.67
N ILE A 463 -0.87 9.11 15.89
CA ILE A 463 0.07 8.89 17.00
C ILE A 463 -0.38 7.64 17.76
N SER A 464 0.47 6.62 17.90
CA SER A 464 0.21 5.49 18.79
C SER A 464 0.34 5.93 20.25
N VAL A 465 -0.63 5.57 21.10
CA VAL A 465 -0.67 5.99 22.50
C VAL A 465 -1.14 4.86 23.42
N ASN A 466 -0.88 4.99 24.72
CA ASN A 466 -1.31 4.00 25.70
C ASN A 466 -2.81 4.14 26.02
N HIS A 467 -3.64 3.19 25.58
CA HIS A 467 -5.07 3.15 25.85
C HIS A 467 -5.47 3.11 27.34
N LEU A 468 -4.56 2.68 28.23
CA LEU A 468 -4.78 2.70 29.68
C LEU A 468 -4.73 4.12 30.26
N GLU A 469 -4.08 5.05 29.56
CA GLU A 469 -3.79 6.42 29.98
C GLU A 469 -4.32 7.48 28.98
N ASN A 470 -4.99 7.03 27.91
CA ASN A 470 -5.56 7.86 26.86
C ASN A 470 -7.03 7.46 26.64
N TYR A 471 -7.94 8.14 27.33
CA TYR A 471 -9.36 7.80 27.33
C TYR A 471 -10.24 9.01 27.66
N SER A 472 -11.54 8.83 27.45
CA SER A 472 -12.58 9.83 27.69
C SER A 472 -13.85 9.13 28.18
N ILE A 473 -14.36 9.56 29.34
CA ILE A 473 -15.44 8.89 30.09
C ILE A 473 -16.52 9.92 30.41
N TYR A 474 -17.73 9.64 29.92
CA TYR A 474 -18.97 10.20 30.43
C TYR A 474 -19.62 9.16 31.34
N TYR A 475 -19.76 9.47 32.63
CA TYR A 475 -20.18 8.51 33.66
C TYR A 475 -21.63 8.04 33.48
N ASP A 476 -21.87 6.74 33.69
CA ASP A 476 -23.14 6.07 33.37
C ASP A 476 -24.10 5.88 34.55
N TYR A 477 -23.74 6.39 35.74
CA TYR A 477 -24.55 6.29 36.96
C TYR A 477 -24.88 7.67 37.56
N LYS A 478 -25.89 7.70 38.44
CA LYS A 478 -26.34 8.83 39.27
C LYS A 478 -26.46 8.42 40.72
N THR A 479 -26.25 9.34 41.65
CA THR A 479 -26.58 9.12 43.08
C THR A 479 -28.07 9.33 43.34
N THR A 480 -28.67 8.54 44.23
CA THR A 480 -30.05 8.76 44.71
C THR A 480 -30.19 10.00 45.60
N ASP A 481 -29.09 10.44 46.22
CA ASP A 481 -29.01 11.72 46.94
C ASP A 481 -28.29 12.75 46.04
N PRO A 482 -29.00 13.75 45.50
CA PRO A 482 -28.44 14.67 44.51
C PRO A 482 -27.56 15.76 45.10
N ASP A 483 -27.54 15.96 46.42
CA ASP A 483 -26.79 17.07 47.03
C ASP A 483 -25.56 16.58 47.83
N LYS A 484 -25.46 15.27 48.09
CA LYS A 484 -24.21 14.63 48.56
C LYS A 484 -23.22 14.32 47.44
N CYS A 485 -22.00 14.04 47.85
CA CYS A 485 -20.92 13.48 47.02
C CYS A 485 -20.89 11.94 47.09
N PRO A 486 -20.20 11.23 46.17
CA PRO A 486 -20.26 9.77 46.07
C PRO A 486 -19.97 9.11 47.42
N PRO A 487 -20.84 8.20 47.91
CA PRO A 487 -20.57 7.47 49.13
C PRO A 487 -19.41 6.49 48.91
N VAL A 488 -18.82 6.00 50.01
CA VAL A 488 -17.82 4.92 49.99
C VAL A 488 -18.41 3.61 49.44
N SER A 489 -19.74 3.47 49.43
CA SER A 489 -20.47 2.34 48.85
C SER A 489 -21.35 2.77 47.68
N ARG A 490 -21.35 1.97 46.61
CA ARG A 490 -22.15 2.20 45.38
C ARG A 490 -23.60 1.71 45.49
N MET A 491 -24.03 1.24 46.66
CA MET A 491 -25.40 0.77 46.93
C MET A 491 -26.49 1.87 46.80
N HIS A 492 -26.10 3.11 46.58
CA HIS A 492 -26.99 4.26 46.35
C HIS A 492 -26.79 4.90 44.96
N GLU A 493 -26.16 4.17 44.04
CA GLU A 493 -26.08 4.56 42.63
C GLU A 493 -27.12 3.83 41.78
N PHE A 494 -27.72 4.53 40.81
CA PHE A 494 -28.59 3.95 39.79
C PHE A 494 -28.13 4.36 38.38
N ARG A 495 -28.41 3.52 37.38
CA ARG A 495 -28.03 3.78 35.99
C ARG A 495 -29.10 4.62 35.30
N ASP A 496 -28.70 5.64 34.53
CA ASP A 496 -29.63 6.46 33.76
C ASP A 496 -29.38 6.37 32.25
N ASN A 497 -30.18 5.53 31.59
CA ASN A 497 -30.14 5.28 30.16
C ASN A 497 -30.59 6.47 29.30
N SER A 498 -31.11 7.56 29.87
CA SER A 498 -31.43 8.79 29.13
C SER A 498 -30.19 9.64 28.81
N THR A 499 -29.05 9.34 29.44
CA THR A 499 -27.79 10.06 29.26
C THR A 499 -26.98 9.52 28.07
N SER A 500 -26.25 10.40 27.37
CA SER A 500 -25.28 10.00 26.33
C SER A 500 -23.97 9.47 26.93
N SER A 501 -24.06 8.67 27.99
CA SER A 501 -22.95 8.15 28.76
C SER A 501 -22.21 7.02 28.06
N GLY A 502 -20.95 6.83 28.41
CA GLY A 502 -20.07 5.86 27.78
C GLY A 502 -18.59 6.18 27.96
N ARG A 503 -17.75 5.27 27.48
CA ARG A 503 -16.31 5.24 27.73
C ARG A 503 -15.60 4.96 26.42
N THR A 504 -14.49 5.64 26.17
CA THR A 504 -13.73 5.50 24.93
C THR A 504 -12.24 5.53 25.23
N HIS A 505 -11.57 4.40 24.99
CA HIS A 505 -10.13 4.22 25.18
C HIS A 505 -9.43 4.24 23.82
N PHE A 506 -8.40 5.07 23.67
CA PHE A 506 -7.76 5.31 22.38
C PHE A 506 -6.42 4.59 22.29
N ARG A 507 -6.27 3.69 21.31
CA ARG A 507 -5.00 3.00 21.01
C ARG A 507 -4.15 3.80 20.02
N LYS A 508 -4.77 4.68 19.22
CA LYS A 508 -4.11 5.68 18.36
C LYS A 508 -4.96 6.94 18.23
N LEU A 509 -4.31 8.09 18.07
CA LEU A 509 -4.93 9.41 17.92
C LEU A 509 -4.64 9.95 16.52
N ARG A 510 -5.68 10.27 15.74
CA ARG A 510 -5.49 10.84 14.40
C ARG A 510 -4.94 12.27 14.48
N ILE A 511 -3.91 12.58 13.68
CA ILE A 511 -3.26 13.88 13.65
C ILE A 511 -3.19 14.46 12.23
N ARG A 512 -3.47 15.75 12.11
CA ARG A 512 -3.16 16.55 10.91
C ARG A 512 -1.77 17.15 11.07
N LEU A 513 -0.78 16.66 10.32
CA LEU A 513 0.63 17.05 10.49
C LEU A 513 0.98 18.51 10.13
N PRO A 514 0.36 19.17 9.13
CA PRO A 514 0.65 20.57 8.82
C PRO A 514 0.45 21.59 9.96
N ASP A 515 -0.61 21.45 10.76
CA ASP A 515 -0.95 22.36 11.87
C ASP A 515 -0.71 21.72 13.27
N LEU A 516 -0.52 20.40 13.29
CA LEU A 516 -0.44 19.53 14.48
C LEU A 516 -1.74 19.44 15.26
N ARG A 517 -2.89 19.50 14.57
CA ARG A 517 -4.20 19.32 15.19
C ARG A 517 -4.53 17.83 15.36
N VAL A 518 -4.92 17.41 16.56
CA VAL A 518 -5.55 16.10 16.78
C VAL A 518 -6.98 16.14 16.22
N ILE A 519 -7.51 15.03 15.74
CA ILE A 519 -8.92 14.93 15.32
C ILE A 519 -9.69 14.23 16.45
N GLU A 520 -10.39 15.02 17.26
CA GLU A 520 -10.94 14.59 18.56
C GLU A 520 -12.16 13.66 18.44
N ASN A 521 -12.78 13.60 17.27
CA ASN A 521 -13.92 12.76 16.93
C ASN A 521 -13.56 11.56 16.04
N ASP A 522 -12.28 11.20 15.93
CA ASP A 522 -11.85 10.00 15.22
C ASP A 522 -11.79 8.78 16.16
N PHE A 523 -12.53 7.73 15.80
CA PHE A 523 -12.67 6.52 16.60
C PHE A 523 -12.08 5.28 15.93
N THR A 524 -11.34 5.41 14.83
CA THR A 524 -10.87 4.27 14.00
C THR A 524 -9.97 3.29 14.77
N PHE A 525 -9.28 3.76 15.81
CA PHE A 525 -8.47 2.93 16.72
C PHE A 525 -8.88 3.12 18.19
N ALA A 526 -10.17 3.31 18.43
CA ALA A 526 -10.74 3.42 19.76
C ALA A 526 -11.56 2.18 20.15
N GLU A 527 -11.61 1.92 21.45
CA GLU A 527 -12.39 0.88 22.10
C GLU A 527 -13.51 1.55 22.92
N ILE A 528 -14.76 1.21 22.61
CA ILE A 528 -15.95 1.95 23.04
C ILE A 528 -16.88 1.06 23.86
N LEU A 529 -17.33 1.55 25.01
CA LEU A 529 -18.37 0.95 25.84
C LEU A 529 -19.49 1.98 26.07
N GLY A 530 -20.70 1.72 25.58
CA GLY A 530 -21.77 2.72 25.55
C GLY A 530 -21.60 3.73 24.42
N ASN A 531 -21.93 5.00 24.65
CA ASN A 531 -21.80 6.05 23.65
C ASN A 531 -20.32 6.51 23.49
N PRO A 532 -19.84 6.76 22.25
CA PRO A 532 -18.48 7.23 22.02
C PRO A 532 -18.27 8.66 22.53
N GLN A 533 -17.16 8.89 23.23
CA GLN A 533 -16.80 10.17 23.83
C GLN A 533 -15.59 10.78 23.11
N LEU A 534 -15.64 12.09 22.83
CA LEU A 534 -14.56 12.81 22.12
C LEU A 534 -13.26 12.74 22.91
N TYR A 535 -12.12 12.65 22.22
CA TYR A 535 -10.81 12.61 22.88
C TYR A 535 -10.54 13.88 23.70
N GLY A 536 -10.22 13.70 24.98
CA GLY A 536 -10.07 14.80 25.93
C GLY A 536 -11.38 15.43 26.38
N SER A 537 -12.48 14.67 26.37
CA SER A 537 -13.78 15.10 26.92
C SER A 537 -14.24 14.19 28.06
N ALA A 538 -15.02 14.75 28.97
CA ALA A 538 -15.58 14.06 30.13
C ALA A 538 -16.92 14.67 30.52
N GLY A 539 -17.76 13.91 31.20
CA GLY A 539 -18.99 14.45 31.78
C GLY A 539 -19.69 13.48 32.71
N ASP A 540 -20.71 13.96 33.39
CA ASP A 540 -21.67 13.13 34.12
C ASP A 540 -22.95 13.91 34.38
N CYS A 541 -23.99 13.18 34.79
CA CYS A 541 -25.20 13.74 35.38
C CYS A 541 -25.32 13.33 36.86
N TYR A 542 -24.21 13.22 37.59
CA TYR A 542 -24.16 12.46 38.84
C TYR A 542 -24.97 13.09 39.95
N ASN A 543 -24.74 14.39 40.21
CA ASN A 543 -25.33 15.14 41.31
C ASN A 543 -25.48 16.64 40.98
N ARG A 544 -26.04 17.42 41.92
CA ARG A 544 -26.20 18.88 41.84
C ARG A 544 -25.04 19.62 42.52
N ASN A 545 -24.43 19.01 43.53
CA ASN A 545 -23.39 19.63 44.34
C ASN A 545 -22.04 19.69 43.59
N LYS A 546 -21.44 20.89 43.57
CA LYS A 546 -20.27 21.30 42.77
C LYS A 546 -18.92 20.78 43.32
N GLU A 547 -18.90 19.58 43.91
CA GLU A 547 -17.75 19.11 44.69
C GLU A 547 -17.09 17.85 44.15
N CYS A 548 -17.75 17.06 43.29
CA CYS A 548 -17.31 15.70 42.97
C CYS A 548 -17.74 15.23 41.57
N PRO A 549 -17.13 15.75 40.49
CA PRO A 549 -17.34 15.26 39.13
C PRO A 549 -16.90 13.79 38.97
N GLN A 550 -17.78 12.98 38.37
CA GLN A 550 -17.61 11.56 38.03
C GLN A 550 -17.30 11.30 36.55
N GLY A 551 -17.30 12.30 35.65
CA GLY A 551 -16.63 12.17 34.33
C GLY A 551 -15.10 12.29 34.45
N ASP A 552 -14.33 11.70 33.53
CA ASP A 552 -12.86 11.63 33.56
C ASP A 552 -12.28 11.55 32.15
N PHE A 553 -11.21 12.29 31.87
CA PHE A 553 -10.38 12.06 30.69
C PHE A 553 -8.90 12.13 31.05
N SER A 554 -8.13 11.27 30.39
CA SER A 554 -6.67 11.28 30.47
C SER A 554 -6.10 11.41 29.05
N ILE A 555 -5.10 12.28 28.93
CA ILE A 555 -4.27 12.51 27.74
C ILE A 555 -2.85 12.18 28.18
N ASN A 556 -2.21 11.16 27.59
CA ASN A 556 -0.80 10.87 27.83
C ASN A 556 -0.05 10.67 26.52
N LEU A 557 0.75 11.67 26.15
CA LEU A 557 1.63 11.70 24.98
C LEU A 557 3.11 11.47 25.36
N GLU A 558 3.42 11.09 26.60
CA GLU A 558 4.79 10.68 26.96
C GLU A 558 5.33 9.64 25.96
N ASN A 559 6.61 9.73 25.65
CA ASN A 559 7.35 8.82 24.76
C ASN A 559 6.93 8.86 23.26
N THR A 560 5.84 9.58 22.90
CA THR A 560 5.46 9.82 21.49
C THR A 560 6.36 10.85 20.79
N GLY A 561 7.01 11.73 21.57
CA GLY A 561 7.76 12.89 21.08
C GLY A 561 6.89 14.10 20.71
N PHE A 562 5.57 14.03 20.92
CA PHE A 562 4.65 15.17 20.86
C PHE A 562 4.31 15.66 22.27
N ARG A 563 3.94 16.93 22.40
CA ARG A 563 3.44 17.55 23.64
C ARG A 563 2.21 18.40 23.34
N ILE A 564 1.32 18.56 24.32
CA ILE A 564 0.17 19.48 24.25
C ILE A 564 0.69 20.91 24.06
N ARG A 565 0.11 21.67 23.13
CA ARG A 565 0.48 23.08 22.91
C ARG A 565 0.13 23.93 24.14
N THR A 566 1.04 24.81 24.54
CA THR A 566 0.80 25.70 25.67
C THR A 566 -0.43 26.58 25.41
N GLY A 567 -1.33 26.64 26.40
CA GLY A 567 -2.56 27.43 26.31
C GLY A 567 -3.80 26.71 25.74
N THR A 568 -3.78 25.39 25.50
CA THR A 568 -5.02 24.62 25.24
C THR A 568 -6.02 24.79 26.39
N ARG A 569 -7.28 25.04 26.05
CA ARG A 569 -8.40 25.27 26.98
C ARG A 569 -9.49 24.22 26.81
N TRP A 570 -10.27 24.04 27.87
CA TRP A 570 -11.46 23.20 27.92
C TRP A 570 -12.65 24.09 28.27
N ASP A 571 -13.75 23.91 27.54
CA ASP A 571 -15.00 24.63 27.74
C ASP A 571 -16.01 23.72 28.46
N THR A 572 -16.75 24.28 29.41
CA THR A 572 -17.80 23.60 30.19
C THR A 572 -19.18 23.82 29.58
N PHE A 573 -19.99 22.76 29.49
CA PHE A 573 -21.34 22.79 28.93
C PHE A 573 -22.32 22.05 29.84
N GLY A 574 -23.46 22.68 30.14
CA GLY A 574 -24.47 22.19 31.09
C GLY A 574 -24.65 23.15 32.27
N HIS A 575 -25.44 22.74 33.27
CA HIS A 575 -25.65 23.53 34.49
C HIS A 575 -24.79 23.00 35.64
N SER A 576 -24.27 23.89 36.48
CA SER A 576 -23.43 23.55 37.63
C SER A 576 -22.26 22.60 37.34
N VAL A 577 -21.64 22.75 36.16
CA VAL A 577 -20.47 21.96 35.75
C VAL A 577 -19.24 22.34 36.58
N VAL A 578 -18.45 21.35 36.96
CA VAL A 578 -17.17 21.51 37.67
C VAL A 578 -16.09 20.70 36.99
N MET A 579 -14.91 21.30 36.86
CA MET A 579 -13.71 20.66 36.35
C MET A 579 -12.64 20.64 37.44
N LYS A 580 -12.08 19.47 37.76
CA LYS A 580 -10.96 19.29 38.70
C LYS A 580 -9.79 18.63 37.97
N VAL A 581 -8.65 19.32 37.89
CA VAL A 581 -7.39 18.80 37.33
C VAL A 581 -6.67 17.99 38.42
N SER A 582 -5.96 16.91 38.08
CA SER A 582 -5.10 16.20 39.03
C SER A 582 -3.69 16.78 39.06
N ASN A 583 -3.25 17.26 40.22
CA ASN A 583 -1.92 17.87 40.42
C ASN A 583 -0.72 17.10 39.83
N PRO A 584 -0.60 15.75 39.90
CA PRO A 584 0.55 15.06 39.31
C PRO A 584 0.60 15.10 37.77
N PHE A 585 -0.48 15.52 37.10
CA PHE A 585 -0.59 15.61 35.63
C PHE A 585 -0.68 17.07 35.12
N ASP A 586 -0.24 18.06 35.91
CA ASP A 586 -0.21 19.48 35.52
C ASP A 586 1.22 20.03 35.33
N THR A 587 2.25 19.22 35.65
CA THR A 587 3.69 19.60 35.59
C THR A 587 4.38 19.25 34.27
N SER A 588 3.72 18.47 33.41
CA SER A 588 4.24 17.93 32.15
C SER A 588 3.47 18.52 30.98
N THR A 589 4.15 18.99 29.94
CA THR A 589 3.47 19.35 28.68
C THR A 589 3.06 18.13 27.85
N ALA A 590 3.51 16.92 28.22
CA ALA A 590 3.20 15.68 27.50
C ALA A 590 1.93 14.98 28.01
N SER A 591 1.48 15.25 29.23
CA SER A 591 0.37 14.55 29.86
C SER A 591 -0.58 15.52 30.56
N ARG A 592 -1.88 15.21 30.59
CA ARG A 592 -2.91 15.98 31.29
C ARG A 592 -4.12 15.11 31.61
N ARG A 593 -4.62 15.18 32.85
CA ARG A 593 -5.83 14.48 33.28
C ARG A 593 -6.75 15.41 34.07
N ALA A 594 -8.04 15.30 33.83
CA ALA A 594 -9.04 16.07 34.55
C ALA A 594 -10.40 15.36 34.64
N PHE A 595 -11.08 15.62 35.75
CA PHE A 595 -12.39 15.11 36.08
C PHE A 595 -13.43 16.21 35.82
N CYS A 596 -14.56 15.88 35.19
CA CYS A 596 -15.59 16.86 34.88
C CYS A 596 -17.01 16.32 34.85
N GLY A 597 -17.95 17.14 35.34
CA GLY A 597 -19.40 16.90 35.28
C GLY A 597 -20.14 17.66 36.39
N GLY A 598 -21.18 17.06 36.97
CA GLY A 598 -22.13 17.70 37.88
C GLY A 598 -23.57 17.52 37.38
N TYR A 599 -24.37 18.59 37.34
CA TYR A 599 -25.80 18.50 37.01
C TYR A 599 -26.03 18.42 35.48
N CYS A 600 -25.75 17.24 34.93
CA CYS A 600 -25.61 16.98 33.49
C CYS A 600 -24.58 17.90 32.84
N GLY A 601 -23.39 17.93 33.44
CA GLY A 601 -22.25 18.69 32.97
C GLY A 601 -21.33 17.88 32.07
N ARG A 602 -20.68 18.55 31.11
CA ARG A 602 -19.53 18.02 30.37
C ARG A 602 -18.47 19.08 30.16
N CYS A 603 -17.22 18.63 30.05
CA CYS A 603 -16.09 19.39 29.56
C CYS A 603 -15.61 18.76 28.26
N GLN A 604 -15.24 19.60 27.30
CA GLN A 604 -14.57 19.18 26.08
C GLN A 604 -13.53 20.24 25.70
N ILE A 605 -12.61 19.87 24.82
CA ILE A 605 -11.60 20.80 24.31
C ILE A 605 -12.31 21.97 23.62
N SER A 606 -11.81 23.19 23.86
CA SER A 606 -12.44 24.42 23.40
C SER A 606 -12.55 24.47 21.87
N SER A 607 -13.37 25.37 21.33
CA SER A 607 -13.57 25.57 19.88
C SER A 607 -12.28 25.77 19.06
N THR A 608 -11.17 26.14 19.70
CA THR A 608 -9.82 26.16 19.10
C THR A 608 -9.33 24.77 18.65
N GLY A 609 -9.79 23.69 19.29
CA GLY A 609 -9.32 22.32 19.12
C GLY A 609 -8.00 22.01 19.82
N LEU A 610 -7.62 20.73 19.82
CA LEU A 610 -6.38 20.23 20.38
C LEU A 610 -5.23 20.35 19.38
N TYR A 611 -4.23 21.14 19.74
CA TYR A 611 -2.98 21.24 19.00
C TYR A 611 -1.80 20.71 19.81
N LEU A 612 -0.83 20.13 19.10
CA LEU A 612 0.42 19.63 19.67
C LEU A 612 1.63 20.43 19.20
N ASP A 613 2.76 20.27 19.87
CA ASP A 613 4.09 20.70 19.42
C ASP A 613 5.12 19.54 19.54
N VAL A 614 6.31 19.75 18.99
CA VAL A 614 7.33 18.70 18.68
C VAL A 614 8.68 19.05 19.28
#